data_AF-A0A0G0V7W9-F1
#
_entry.id   AF-A0A0G0V7W9-F1
#
_cell.length_a   1.000
_cell.length_b   1.000
_cell.length_c   1.000
_cell.angle_alpha   90.00
_cell.angle_beta   90.00
_cell.angle_gamma   90.00
#
_symmetry.space_group_name_H-M   'P 1'
#
loop_
_entity.id
_entity.type
_entity.pdbx_description
1 polymer ?
#
loop_
_entity_poly.entity_id
_entity_poly.type
_entity_poly.pdbx_seq_one_letter_code
_entity_poly.pdbx_strand_id
1 'polypeptide(L)'
;MAKERYKIIPEVYIILIRNSGQEVLLQLRQGTGYNDGLWGLVAGHVEPGEFFVDAIARETQEEIGVTINSENLVFAHTLYRRMLDGAERIGVFFATDTPGRVSQLCASRINVVVLSGLI
;
A
#
# COMPACT_ATOMS: atom_id res chain seq x y z
N MET A 1 7.05 -38.49 -2.74
CA MET A 1 6.37 -37.48 -1.90
C MET A 1 6.65 -36.10 -2.49
N ALA A 2 5.65 -35.21 -2.58
CA ALA A 2 5.89 -33.84 -3.00
C ALA A 2 6.70 -33.12 -1.92
N LYS A 3 7.82 -32.50 -2.30
CA LYS A 3 8.65 -31.71 -1.39
C LYS A 3 7.86 -30.47 -0.99
N GLU A 4 7.75 -30.20 0.31
CA GLU A 4 7.14 -28.96 0.80
C GLU A 4 7.94 -27.76 0.28
N ARG A 5 7.23 -26.78 -0.29
CA ARG A 5 7.84 -25.56 -0.83
C ARG A 5 7.97 -24.52 0.27
N TYR A 6 9.01 -23.71 0.14
CA TYR A 6 9.23 -22.55 1.00
C TYR A 6 8.08 -21.55 0.89
N LYS A 7 7.64 -20.99 2.03
CA LYS A 7 6.50 -20.06 2.10
C LYS A 7 6.98 -18.68 2.57
N ILE A 8 6.46 -17.64 1.93
CA ILE A 8 6.72 -16.23 2.24
C ILE A 8 5.36 -15.55 2.36
N ILE A 9 5.23 -14.60 3.30
CA ILE A 9 4.01 -13.83 3.53
C ILE A 9 3.97 -12.67 2.51
N PRO A 10 2.98 -12.64 1.60
CA PRO A 10 2.81 -11.54 0.66
C PRO A 10 2.11 -10.34 1.33
N GLU A 11 2.62 -9.16 1.02
CA GLU A 11 2.05 -7.86 1.40
C GLU A 11 1.97 -6.98 0.16
N VAL A 12 0.95 -6.13 0.10
CA VAL A 12 0.77 -5.18 -0.98
C VAL A 12 0.78 -3.76 -0.47
N TYR A 13 1.28 -2.84 -1.29
CA TYR A 13 1.43 -1.43 -0.97
C TYR A 13 1.02 -0.60 -2.18
N ILE A 14 0.46 0.59 -1.95
CA ILE A 14 0.17 1.54 -3.02
C ILE A 14 0.78 2.92 -2.79
N ILE A 15 1.37 3.44 -3.86
CA ILE A 15 1.86 4.81 -3.97
C ILE A 15 0.80 5.60 -4.76
N LEU A 16 0.03 6.39 -4.04
CA LEU A 16 -0.97 7.28 -4.63
C LEU A 16 -0.32 8.61 -4.98
N ILE A 17 -0.23 8.88 -6.28
CA ILE A 17 0.48 10.03 -6.84
C ILE A 17 -0.53 11.15 -7.12
N ARG A 18 -0.14 12.41 -6.87
CA ARG A 18 -0.94 13.59 -7.21
C ARG A 18 -0.05 14.69 -7.80
N ASN A 19 -0.69 15.68 -8.42
CA ASN A 19 -0.06 16.89 -8.95
C ASN A 19 1.09 16.53 -9.90
N SER A 20 0.80 15.65 -10.86
CA SER A 20 1.74 15.21 -11.90
C SER A 20 3.05 14.64 -11.34
N GLY A 21 2.99 13.85 -10.27
CA GLY A 21 4.17 13.22 -9.68
C GLY A 21 4.82 13.95 -8.52
N GLN A 22 4.35 15.16 -8.17
CA GLN A 22 5.00 15.99 -7.14
C GLN A 22 4.62 15.61 -5.71
N GLU A 23 3.55 14.85 -5.53
CA GLU A 23 3.00 14.52 -4.22
C GLU A 23 2.70 13.02 -4.10
N VAL A 24 2.91 12.50 -2.89
CA VAL A 24 2.49 11.16 -2.50
C VAL A 24 1.57 11.27 -1.30
N LEU A 25 0.45 10.54 -1.33
CA LEU A 25 -0.46 10.45 -0.19
C LEU A 25 0.02 9.39 0.79
N LEU A 26 0.09 9.77 2.07
CA LEU A 26 0.37 8.87 3.18
C LEU A 26 -0.79 8.87 4.17
N GLN A 27 -1.05 7.72 4.78
CA GLN A 27 -1.98 7.61 5.90
C GLN A 27 -1.25 7.74 7.24
N LEU A 28 -1.89 8.38 8.21
CA LEU A 28 -1.47 8.35 9.61
C LEU A 28 -2.10 7.12 10.24
N ARG A 29 -1.27 6.15 10.62
CA ARG A 29 -1.76 4.93 11.25
C ARG A 29 -2.32 5.24 12.63
N GLN A 30 -3.54 4.82 12.91
CA GLN A 30 -4.20 4.99 14.20
C GLN A 30 -5.14 3.82 14.50
N GLY A 31 -5.06 3.26 15.70
CA GLY A 31 -5.96 2.20 16.14
C GLY A 31 -5.64 0.84 15.54
N THR A 32 -4.43 0.64 15.01
CA THR A 32 -3.98 -0.63 14.44
C THR A 32 -3.16 -1.45 15.44
N GLY A 33 -2.66 -0.81 16.52
CA GLY A 33 -1.76 -1.44 17.48
C GLY A 33 -0.33 -1.66 16.95
N TYR A 34 -0.07 -1.31 15.68
CA TYR A 34 1.23 -1.46 15.03
C TYR A 34 1.62 -0.19 14.27
N ASN A 35 2.73 0.43 14.70
CA ASN A 35 3.23 1.69 14.14
C ASN A 35 2.20 2.83 14.16
N ASP A 36 1.26 2.83 15.11
CA ASP A 36 0.33 3.94 15.31
C ASP A 36 1.10 5.24 15.58
N GLY A 37 0.63 6.35 15.01
CA GLY A 37 1.31 7.66 15.04
C GLY A 37 2.40 7.84 13.98
N LEU A 38 2.72 6.81 13.19
CA LEU A 38 3.64 6.91 12.07
C LEU A 38 2.89 7.06 10.73
N TRP A 39 3.53 7.77 9.81
CA TRP A 39 3.09 7.90 8.42
C TRP A 39 3.52 6.67 7.61
N GLY A 40 2.60 6.13 6.82
CA GLY A 40 2.87 5.02 5.92
C GLY A 40 2.03 5.07 4.67
N LEU A 41 2.39 4.23 3.70
CA LEU A 41 1.52 3.94 2.56
C LEU A 41 0.27 3.18 3.04
N VAL A 42 -0.77 3.19 2.21
CA VAL A 42 -1.82 2.19 2.27
C VAL A 42 -1.23 0.84 1.93
N ALA A 43 -1.51 -0.15 2.76
CA ALA A 43 -0.90 -1.45 2.66
C ALA A 43 -1.70 -2.51 3.41
N GLY A 44 -1.63 -3.75 2.93
CA GLY A 44 -2.29 -4.87 3.61
C GLY A 44 -1.79 -6.23 3.17
N HIS A 45 -2.41 -7.26 3.73
CA HIS A 45 -2.09 -8.66 3.44
C HIS A 45 -2.88 -9.15 2.24
N VAL A 46 -2.28 -10.05 1.47
CA VAL A 46 -2.97 -10.71 0.35
C VAL A 46 -3.72 -11.92 0.90
N GLU A 47 -5.02 -12.01 0.60
CA GLU A 47 -5.81 -13.16 1.03
C GLU A 47 -5.64 -14.37 0.09
N PRO A 48 -5.93 -15.61 0.57
CA PRO A 48 -5.85 -16.79 -0.27
C PRO A 48 -6.73 -16.69 -1.51
N GLY A 49 -6.10 -16.76 -2.69
CA GLY A 49 -6.79 -16.73 -3.98
C GLY A 49 -6.93 -15.33 -4.61
N GLU A 50 -6.50 -14.26 -3.93
CA GLU A 50 -6.48 -12.92 -4.50
C GLU A 50 -5.27 -12.69 -5.43
N PHE A 51 -5.47 -11.92 -6.50
CA PHE A 51 -4.35 -11.28 -7.19
C PHE A 51 -3.86 -10.07 -6.39
N PHE A 52 -2.58 -9.74 -6.50
CA PHE A 52 -2.00 -8.61 -5.76
C PHE A 52 -2.68 -7.27 -6.05
N VAL A 53 -3.11 -7.07 -7.30
CA VAL A 53 -3.82 -5.85 -7.73
C VAL A 53 -5.21 -5.74 -7.12
N ASP A 54 -5.88 -6.87 -6.89
CA ASP A 54 -7.22 -6.90 -6.27
C ASP A 54 -7.10 -6.69 -4.76
N ALA A 55 -6.12 -7.34 -4.14
CA ALA A 55 -5.82 -7.16 -2.72
C ALA A 55 -5.57 -5.69 -2.39
N ILE A 56 -4.72 -5.00 -3.16
CA ILE A 56 -4.42 -3.60 -2.87
C ILE A 56 -5.61 -2.67 -3.16
N ALA A 57 -6.44 -2.98 -4.16
CA ALA A 57 -7.66 -2.23 -4.41
C ALA A 57 -8.66 -2.36 -3.25
N ARG A 58 -8.83 -3.57 -2.70
CA ARG A 58 -9.64 -3.84 -1.50
C ARG A 58 -9.12 -3.07 -0.28
N GLU A 59 -7.84 -3.25 0.06
CA GLU A 59 -7.20 -2.58 1.20
C GLU A 59 -7.30 -1.05 1.10
N THR A 60 -7.14 -0.50 -0.11
CA THR A 60 -7.30 0.95 -0.34
C THR A 60 -8.74 1.42 -0.08
N GLN A 61 -9.72 0.62 -0.48
CA GLN A 61 -11.12 0.93 -0.21
C GLN A 61 -11.44 0.83 1.29
N GLU A 62 -10.88 -0.15 2.00
CA GLU A 62 -11.11 -0.41 3.42
C GLU A 62 -10.42 0.62 4.33
N GLU A 63 -9.15 0.89 4.11
CA GLU A 63 -8.35 1.77 4.98
C GLU A 63 -8.71 3.24 4.80
N ILE A 64 -8.95 3.67 3.54
CA ILE A 64 -9.08 5.08 3.22
C ILE A 64 -10.32 5.46 2.40
N GLY A 65 -11.11 4.50 1.93
CA GLY A 65 -12.33 4.78 1.19
C GLY A 65 -12.13 5.11 -0.30
N VAL A 66 -10.93 4.92 -0.85
CA VAL A 66 -10.66 5.17 -2.28
C VAL A 66 -10.91 3.91 -3.09
N THR A 67 -11.77 4.02 -4.11
CA THR A 67 -11.92 2.97 -5.13
C THR A 67 -10.84 3.13 -6.19
N ILE A 68 -10.13 2.04 -6.49
CA ILE A 68 -9.10 1.98 -7.54
C ILE A 68 -9.49 0.92 -8.55
N ASN A 69 -9.35 1.24 -9.84
CA ASN A 69 -9.42 0.23 -10.89
C ASN A 69 -8.07 -0.51 -10.94
N SER A 70 -8.08 -1.83 -10.73
CA SER A 70 -6.88 -2.66 -10.77
C SER A 70 -6.15 -2.61 -12.11
N GLU A 71 -6.84 -2.29 -13.21
CA GLU A 71 -6.23 -2.10 -14.53
C GLU A 71 -5.35 -0.84 -14.64
N ASN A 72 -5.53 0.14 -13.74
CA ASN A 72 -4.75 1.38 -13.72
C ASN A 72 -3.52 1.30 -12.80
N LEU A 73 -3.29 0.14 -12.17
CA LEU A 73 -2.16 -0.06 -11.27
C LEU A 73 -0.90 -0.39 -12.07
N VAL A 74 0.15 0.38 -11.84
CA VAL A 74 1.47 0.13 -12.40
C VAL A 74 2.34 -0.52 -11.34
N PHE A 75 2.96 -1.66 -11.65
CA PHE A 75 3.97 -2.25 -10.77
C PHE A 75 5.15 -1.29 -10.60
N ALA A 76 5.51 -0.99 -9.35
CA ALA A 76 6.58 -0.07 -9.02
C ALA A 76 7.81 -0.79 -8.45
N HIS A 77 7.61 -1.71 -7.51
CA HIS A 77 8.74 -2.33 -6.81
C HIS A 77 8.36 -3.64 -6.10
N THR A 78 9.37 -4.46 -5.79
CA THR A 78 9.23 -5.54 -4.82
C THR A 78 10.32 -5.45 -3.76
N LEU A 79 9.94 -5.70 -2.50
CA LEU A 79 10.85 -5.66 -1.37
C LEU A 79 10.71 -6.94 -0.56
N TYR A 80 11.76 -7.74 -0.56
CA TYR A 80 11.88 -8.87 0.34
C TYR A 80 12.49 -8.44 1.67
N ARG A 81 11.90 -8.88 2.79
CA ARG A 81 12.39 -8.57 4.14
C ARG A 81 12.32 -9.81 5.00
N ARG A 82 13.39 -10.03 5.77
CA ARG A 82 13.38 -10.90 6.93
C ARG A 82 13.09 -10.06 8.17
N MET A 83 11.99 -10.38 8.83
CA MET A 83 11.55 -9.68 10.04
C MET A 83 12.30 -10.22 11.27
N LEU A 84 12.31 -9.46 12.37
CA LEU A 84 12.99 -9.84 13.62
C LEU A 84 12.38 -11.08 14.29
N ASP A 85 11.10 -11.33 14.07
CA ASP A 85 10.38 -12.54 14.51
C ASP A 85 10.70 -13.78 13.63
N GLY A 86 11.59 -13.64 12.65
CA GLY A 86 11.95 -14.67 11.69
C GLY A 86 10.99 -14.79 10.50
N ALA A 87 9.91 -14.00 10.46
CA ALA A 87 8.94 -14.07 9.38
C ALA A 87 9.53 -13.54 8.05
N GLU A 88 9.31 -14.34 7.02
CA GLU A 88 9.52 -14.09 5.59
C GLU A 88 8.50 -13.14 4.98
N ARG A 89 8.82 -11.92 4.54
CA ARG A 89 7.84 -11.07 3.83
C ARG A 89 8.30 -10.62 2.46
N ILE A 90 7.36 -10.55 1.52
CA ILE A 90 7.54 -9.88 0.22
C ILE A 90 6.48 -8.81 0.05
N GLY A 91 6.92 -7.55 0.01
CA GLY A 91 6.09 -6.41 -0.33
C GLY A 91 6.05 -6.22 -1.84
N VAL A 92 4.87 -6.07 -2.41
CA VAL A 92 4.64 -5.73 -3.81
C VAL A 92 4.02 -4.33 -3.87
N PHE A 93 4.68 -3.41 -4.55
CA PHE A 93 4.31 -2.00 -4.59
C PHE A 93 3.71 -1.68 -5.94
N PHE A 94 2.54 -1.06 -5.92
CA PHE A 94 1.91 -0.49 -7.09
C PHE A 94 1.85 1.03 -6.99
N ALA A 95 1.78 1.70 -8.13
CA ALA A 95 1.58 3.14 -8.22
C ALA A 95 0.42 3.45 -9.16
N THR A 96 -0.32 4.51 -8.85
CA THR A 96 -1.34 5.06 -9.74
C THR A 96 -1.60 6.52 -9.39
N ASP A 97 -2.13 7.27 -10.35
CA ASP A 97 -2.63 8.61 -10.08
C ASP A 97 -3.86 8.52 -9.17
N THR A 98 -3.92 9.41 -8.19
CA THR A 98 -5.04 9.46 -7.26
C THR A 98 -6.32 9.83 -8.02
N PRO A 99 -7.38 9.00 -8.00
CA PRO A 99 -8.62 9.33 -8.70
C PRO A 99 -9.35 10.46 -7.98
N GLY A 100 -9.33 11.67 -8.57
CA GLY A 100 -10.19 12.79 -8.17
C GLY A 100 -9.60 13.79 -7.16
N ARG A 101 -10.46 14.70 -6.65
CA ARG A 101 -10.10 15.69 -5.61
C ARG A 101 -10.05 14.97 -4.24
N VAL A 102 -8.92 15.04 -3.56
CA VAL A 102 -8.63 14.56 -2.18
C VAL A 102 -9.44 15.34 -1.11
N SER A 103 -10.65 15.80 -1.41
CA SER A 103 -11.49 16.60 -0.50
C SER A 103 -12.62 15.80 0.18
N GLN A 104 -12.84 14.55 -0.22
CA GLN A 104 -13.87 13.67 0.40
C GLN A 104 -13.30 12.41 1.04
N LEU A 105 -11.97 12.24 1.03
CA LEU A 105 -11.33 11.24 1.86
C LEU A 105 -11.48 11.68 3.30
N CYS A 106 -11.83 10.76 4.19
CA CYS A 106 -12.07 11.03 5.60
C CYS A 106 -10.88 11.84 6.16
N ALA A 107 -11.03 13.17 6.22
CA ALA A 107 -9.92 14.12 6.26
C ALA A 107 -9.15 14.10 7.58
N SER A 108 -9.51 13.19 8.49
CA SER A 108 -8.84 12.97 9.76
C SER A 108 -7.64 12.02 9.68
N ARG A 109 -7.39 11.31 8.56
CA ARG A 109 -6.39 10.21 8.52
C ARG A 109 -5.39 10.18 7.35
N ILE A 110 -5.56 11.00 6.32
CA ILE A 110 -4.65 11.03 5.15
C ILE A 110 -4.04 12.40 5.04
N ASN A 111 -2.72 12.47 4.93
CA ASN A 111 -2.03 13.72 4.61
C ASN A 111 -1.30 13.60 3.28
N VAL A 112 -1.17 14.75 2.64
CA VAL A 112 -0.35 14.94 1.45
C VAL A 112 1.07 15.16 1.92
N VAL A 113 1.99 14.28 1.53
CA VAL A 113 3.41 14.53 1.71
C VAL A 113 4.01 14.92 0.37
N VAL A 114 4.51 16.15 0.30
CA VAL A 114 5.32 16.62 -0.82
C VAL A 114 6.73 16.11 -0.58
N LEU A 115 7.12 15.03 -1.26
CA LEU A 115 8.52 14.68 -1.37
C LEU A 115 9.12 15.61 -2.43
N SER A 116 9.49 16.84 -2.02
CA SER A 116 10.28 17.71 -2.89
C SER A 116 11.57 16.99 -3.22
N GLY A 117 11.74 16.60 -4.48
CA GLY A 117 12.96 15.95 -4.94
C GLY A 117 14.18 16.76 -4.52
N LEU A 118 15.00 16.20 -3.64
CA LEU A 118 16.42 16.53 -3.65
C LEU A 118 16.96 15.93 -4.95
N ILE A 119 17.11 16.81 -5.94
CA ILE A 119 18.00 16.59 -7.08
C ILE A 119 19.43 16.55 -6.54
#